data_AF-A0A9N9P750-F1
#
_entry.id   AF-A0A9N9P750-F1
#
_cell.length_a   1.000
_cell.length_b   1.000
_cell.length_c   1.000
_cell.angle_alpha   90.00
_cell.angle_beta   90.00
_cell.angle_gamma   90.00
#
_symmetry.space_group_name_H-M   'P 1'
#
loop_
_entity.id
_entity.type
_entity.pdbx_description
1 polymer ?
#
loop_
_entity_poly.entity_id
_entity_poly.type
_entity_poly.pdbx_seq_one_letter_code
_entity_poly.pdbx_strand_id
1 'polypeptide(L)'
;VFESRIAALEGGTGALATSSGQAAQFITIATICVTGDNIISSSYLYGINVKFVHGDDPQEFAKAIDENTKAIYIESMGNPAFNVPDFEAIAKVAHDAGIPLIVDNTFGAAGYLIQPIKYGADIVVHSATKWIGGHGTTIGGVIVDSGKFPWNNGKFPSFTEPAPGYHGLRYWEACGSNSFIVKARAEVMRDIGACQNPFGAFLLLEGIETLSLRVERQAENSLKLARWLETLTDVVSWVSYPGLESHSYHTNAKKYMRNGFGCVLCFGVKGGVKAGCLFIDSLKLV
;
A
#
# COMPACT_ATOMS: atom_id res chain seq x y z
N VAL A 1 7.12 18.97 6.36
CA VAL A 1 6.40 19.35 5.11
C VAL A 1 6.00 18.12 4.30
N PHE A 2 6.96 17.30 3.80
CA PHE A 2 6.66 16.09 3.03
C PHE A 2 5.62 15.16 3.69
N GLU A 3 5.87 14.76 4.93
CA GLU A 3 4.98 13.90 5.70
C GLU A 3 3.57 14.51 5.84
N SER A 4 3.48 15.78 6.24
CA SER A 4 2.20 16.48 6.38
C SER A 4 1.42 16.56 5.07
N ARG A 5 2.11 16.75 3.92
CA ARG A 5 1.49 16.80 2.60
C ARG A 5 0.95 15.44 2.19
N ILE A 6 1.70 14.37 2.41
CA ILE A 6 1.24 13.00 2.13
C ILE A 6 0.06 12.62 3.03
N ALA A 7 0.13 12.90 4.33
CA ALA A 7 -0.99 12.66 5.25
C ALA A 7 -2.27 13.35 4.76
N ALA A 8 -2.18 14.60 4.33
CA ALA A 8 -3.33 15.34 3.79
C ALA A 8 -3.87 14.73 2.48
N LEU A 9 -3.00 14.26 1.58
CA LEU A 9 -3.41 13.63 0.33
C LEU A 9 -4.12 12.29 0.54
N GLU A 10 -3.69 11.49 1.52
CA GLU A 10 -4.35 10.22 1.89
C GLU A 10 -5.57 10.41 2.81
N GLY A 11 -5.68 11.56 3.47
CA GLY A 11 -6.71 11.82 4.48
C GLY A 11 -6.41 11.20 5.85
N GLY A 12 -5.12 11.04 6.18
CA GLY A 12 -4.64 10.60 7.49
C GLY A 12 -4.34 11.77 8.44
N THR A 13 -4.09 11.44 9.71
CA THR A 13 -3.77 12.42 10.77
C THR A 13 -2.28 12.65 10.95
N GLY A 14 -1.44 11.71 10.50
CA GLY A 14 0.01 11.82 10.59
C GLY A 14 0.72 10.92 9.58
N ALA A 15 1.98 11.23 9.31
CA ALA A 15 2.83 10.40 8.46
C ALA A 15 4.30 10.37 8.94
N LEU A 16 5.01 9.34 8.51
CA LEU A 16 6.42 9.10 8.83
C LEU A 16 7.17 8.69 7.56
N ALA A 17 8.12 9.52 7.13
CA ALA A 17 8.98 9.22 5.99
C ALA A 17 10.11 8.26 6.39
N THR A 18 10.42 7.32 5.51
CA THR A 18 11.43 6.28 5.72
C THR A 18 12.38 6.21 4.52
N SER A 19 13.52 5.55 4.71
CA SER A 19 14.58 5.42 3.70
C SER A 19 14.13 4.72 2.42
N SER A 20 13.06 3.90 2.48
CA SER A 20 12.51 3.16 1.33
C SER A 20 11.11 2.63 1.61
N GLY A 21 10.37 2.21 0.57
CA GLY A 21 9.08 1.51 0.76
C GLY A 21 9.20 0.24 1.64
N GLN A 22 10.29 -0.52 1.49
CA GLN A 22 10.60 -1.65 2.37
C GLN A 22 10.79 -1.19 3.82
N ALA A 23 11.50 -0.07 3.99
CA ALA A 23 11.55 0.77 5.19
C ALA A 23 10.18 0.92 5.88
N ALA A 24 9.22 1.45 5.13
CA ALA A 24 7.89 1.77 5.60
C ALA A 24 7.10 0.52 6.01
N GLN A 25 7.16 -0.54 5.20
CA GLN A 25 6.50 -1.82 5.49
C GLN A 25 7.07 -2.44 6.77
N PHE A 26 8.40 -2.54 6.87
CA PHE A 26 9.08 -3.10 8.04
C PHE A 26 8.77 -2.32 9.32
N ILE A 27 8.93 -0.99 9.31
CA ILE A 27 8.66 -0.15 10.48
C ILE A 27 7.20 -0.28 10.91
N THR A 28 6.26 -0.36 9.97
CA THR A 28 4.84 -0.56 10.27
C THR A 28 4.62 -1.85 11.04
N ILE A 29 5.14 -2.97 10.53
CA ILE A 29 4.98 -4.29 11.16
C ILE A 29 5.70 -4.33 12.53
N ALA A 30 6.94 -3.85 12.59
CA ALA A 30 7.73 -3.81 13.82
C ALA A 30 7.16 -2.89 14.91
N THR A 31 6.30 -1.93 14.55
CA THR A 31 5.61 -1.08 15.52
C THR A 31 4.49 -1.81 16.26
N ILE A 32 3.87 -2.83 15.63
CA ILE A 32 2.68 -3.53 16.14
C ILE A 32 2.96 -4.96 16.60
N CYS A 33 3.95 -5.64 16.03
CA CYS A 33 4.25 -7.03 16.33
C CYS A 33 5.45 -7.17 17.27
N VAL A 34 5.37 -8.16 18.16
CA VAL A 34 6.49 -8.69 18.94
C VAL A 34 6.77 -10.15 18.57
N THR A 35 7.85 -10.73 19.08
CA THR A 35 8.16 -12.16 18.86
C THR A 35 7.01 -13.04 19.34
N GLY A 36 6.50 -13.89 18.45
CA GLY A 36 5.35 -14.77 18.71
C GLY A 36 4.06 -14.30 18.03
N ASP A 37 3.99 -13.04 17.60
CA ASP A 37 2.86 -12.51 16.83
C ASP A 37 2.90 -12.96 15.36
N ASN A 38 1.76 -12.86 14.68
CA ASN A 38 1.65 -13.06 13.23
C ASN A 38 0.78 -12.00 12.55
N ILE A 39 0.94 -11.89 11.22
CA ILE A 39 0.06 -11.10 10.35
C ILE A 39 -0.53 -11.99 9.26
N ILE A 40 -1.71 -11.62 8.75
CA ILE A 40 -2.33 -12.26 7.60
C ILE A 40 -2.14 -11.36 6.39
N SER A 41 -1.76 -11.94 5.26
CA SER A 41 -1.59 -11.21 4.02
C SER A 41 -2.28 -11.88 2.85
N SER A 42 -2.74 -11.10 1.89
CA SER A 42 -2.98 -11.60 0.54
C SER A 42 -1.71 -12.25 -0.03
N SER A 43 -1.85 -13.33 -0.80
CA SER A 43 -0.75 -14.07 -1.42
C SER A 43 -0.02 -13.32 -2.54
N TYR A 44 -0.50 -12.13 -2.92
CA TYR A 44 0.10 -11.31 -3.98
C TYR A 44 1.30 -10.48 -3.48
N LEU A 45 2.16 -11.02 -2.60
CA LEU A 45 3.20 -10.29 -1.84
C LEU A 45 4.52 -11.05 -1.57
N TYR A 46 5.52 -10.33 -1.02
CA TYR A 46 6.77 -10.84 -0.43
C TYR A 46 6.83 -10.56 1.10
N GLY A 47 7.25 -11.51 1.98
CA GLY A 47 7.45 -11.20 3.42
C GLY A 47 7.63 -12.37 4.43
N ILE A 48 7.99 -12.04 5.69
CA ILE A 48 8.43 -12.91 6.82
C ILE A 48 7.28 -13.26 7.80
N ASN A 49 7.22 -14.53 8.26
CA ASN A 49 6.20 -15.16 9.14
C ASN A 49 4.78 -14.60 8.98
N VAL A 50 4.29 -14.75 7.75
CA VAL A 50 3.00 -14.28 7.27
C VAL A 50 2.12 -15.50 6.99
N LYS A 51 0.87 -15.46 7.43
CA LYS A 51 -0.15 -16.38 6.92
C LYS A 51 -0.67 -15.82 5.61
N PHE A 52 -0.38 -16.52 4.52
CA PHE A 52 -0.87 -16.11 3.20
C PHE A 52 -2.27 -16.68 2.94
N VAL A 53 -3.20 -15.79 2.61
CA VAL A 53 -4.52 -16.12 2.07
C VAL A 53 -4.43 -16.07 0.55
N HIS A 54 -4.91 -17.11 -0.14
CA HIS A 54 -4.97 -17.10 -1.59
C HIS A 54 -6.11 -16.20 -2.07
N GLY A 55 -5.76 -15.12 -2.79
CA GLY A 55 -6.73 -14.14 -3.27
C GLY A 55 -7.07 -13.08 -2.23
N ASP A 56 -8.23 -12.45 -2.39
CA ASP A 56 -8.68 -11.33 -1.56
C ASP A 56 -10.08 -11.53 -0.96
N ASP A 57 -10.52 -12.79 -0.79
CA ASP A 57 -11.82 -13.11 -0.19
C ASP A 57 -11.80 -12.78 1.32
N PRO A 58 -12.65 -11.86 1.81
CA PRO A 58 -12.76 -11.52 3.24
C PRO A 58 -12.97 -12.74 4.15
N GLN A 59 -13.66 -13.78 3.69
CA GLN A 59 -13.92 -14.98 4.48
C GLN A 59 -12.65 -15.80 4.71
N GLU A 60 -11.73 -15.82 3.75
CA GLU A 60 -10.46 -16.52 3.92
C GLU A 60 -9.54 -15.79 4.91
N PHE A 61 -9.58 -14.45 4.94
CA PHE A 61 -8.93 -13.68 6.01
C PHE A 61 -9.54 -14.03 7.38
N ALA A 62 -10.86 -14.05 7.51
CA ALA A 62 -11.54 -14.35 8.76
C ALA A 62 -11.14 -15.72 9.33
N LYS A 63 -11.03 -16.74 8.46
CA LYS A 63 -10.60 -18.10 8.86
C LYS A 63 -9.14 -18.17 9.32
N ALA A 64 -8.27 -17.28 8.84
CA ALA A 64 -6.85 -17.29 9.16
C ALA A 64 -6.51 -16.57 10.47
N ILE A 65 -7.44 -15.78 11.01
CA ILE A 65 -7.28 -15.02 12.27
C ILE A 65 -7.22 -15.97 13.46
N ASP A 66 -6.22 -15.73 14.32
CA ASP A 66 -6.03 -16.37 15.61
C ASP A 66 -5.76 -15.34 16.72
N GLU A 67 -5.49 -15.81 17.94
CA GLU A 67 -5.22 -14.98 19.11
C GLU A 67 -3.95 -14.12 19.00
N ASN A 68 -2.99 -14.54 18.17
CA ASN A 68 -1.69 -13.88 17.98
C ASN A 68 -1.67 -12.98 16.74
N THR A 69 -2.77 -12.91 15.98
CA THR A 69 -2.86 -12.09 14.78
C THR A 69 -2.89 -10.61 15.16
N LYS A 70 -2.02 -9.79 14.54
CA LYS A 70 -1.89 -8.35 14.84
C LYS A 70 -2.33 -7.42 13.72
N ALA A 71 -2.50 -7.90 12.49
CA ALA A 71 -3.02 -7.10 11.38
C ALA A 71 -3.44 -7.99 10.20
N ILE A 72 -4.30 -7.42 9.35
CA ILE A 72 -4.43 -7.83 7.95
C ILE A 72 -3.60 -6.87 7.09
N TYR A 73 -2.84 -7.40 6.14
CA TYR A 73 -2.07 -6.65 5.17
C TYR A 73 -2.54 -6.97 3.74
N ILE A 74 -2.79 -5.95 2.94
CA ILE A 74 -3.12 -6.09 1.51
C ILE A 74 -2.44 -5.00 0.67
N GLU A 75 -2.36 -5.20 -0.65
CA GLU A 75 -2.08 -4.10 -1.58
C GLU A 75 -3.39 -3.50 -2.07
N SER A 76 -3.40 -2.18 -2.28
CA SER A 76 -4.50 -1.46 -2.94
C SER A 76 -4.78 -2.00 -4.35
N MET A 77 -3.73 -2.50 -5.01
CA MET A 77 -3.80 -3.21 -6.26
C MET A 77 -2.61 -4.16 -6.34
N GLY A 78 -2.87 -5.46 -6.48
CA GLY A 78 -1.79 -6.46 -6.58
C GLY A 78 -1.16 -6.50 -7.96
N ASN A 79 0.10 -6.93 -8.06
CA ASN A 79 0.82 -7.15 -9.32
C ASN A 79 1.38 -8.58 -9.36
N PRO A 80 1.17 -9.38 -10.43
CA PRO A 80 0.70 -9.01 -11.77
C PRO A 80 -0.80 -9.16 -12.03
N ALA A 81 -1.60 -9.55 -11.04
CA ALA A 81 -3.03 -9.83 -11.24
C ALA A 81 -3.90 -8.58 -11.39
N PHE A 82 -3.44 -7.41 -10.95
CA PHE A 82 -4.21 -6.15 -10.86
C PHE A 82 -5.58 -6.30 -10.19
N ASN A 83 -5.64 -7.21 -9.22
CA ASN A 83 -6.75 -7.37 -8.32
C ASN A 83 -6.94 -6.08 -7.50
N VAL A 84 -8.20 -5.66 -7.33
CA VAL A 84 -8.59 -4.54 -6.46
C VAL A 84 -9.45 -5.11 -5.33
N PRO A 85 -8.87 -5.34 -4.13
CA PRO A 85 -9.56 -5.98 -3.03
C PRO A 85 -10.84 -5.26 -2.59
N ASP A 86 -11.75 -5.97 -1.95
CA ASP A 86 -12.90 -5.36 -1.29
C ASP A 86 -12.48 -4.76 0.06
N PHE A 87 -11.98 -3.51 0.03
CA PHE A 87 -11.42 -2.85 1.20
C PHE A 87 -12.41 -2.77 2.37
N GLU A 88 -13.67 -2.44 2.12
CA GLU A 88 -14.68 -2.31 3.18
C GLU A 88 -14.98 -3.65 3.85
N ALA A 89 -15.12 -4.71 3.05
CA ALA A 89 -15.38 -6.04 3.59
C ALA A 89 -14.18 -6.59 4.37
N ILE A 90 -12.96 -6.39 3.88
CA ILE A 90 -11.73 -6.81 4.57
C ILE A 90 -11.50 -5.97 5.83
N ALA A 91 -11.71 -4.66 5.78
CA ALA A 91 -11.62 -3.78 6.95
C ALA A 91 -12.61 -4.22 8.03
N LYS A 92 -13.85 -4.55 7.64
CA LYS A 92 -14.84 -5.09 8.58
C LYS A 92 -14.34 -6.36 9.28
N VAL A 93 -13.76 -7.31 8.53
CA VAL A 93 -13.18 -8.53 9.11
C VAL A 93 -12.05 -8.21 10.10
N ALA A 94 -11.16 -7.28 9.74
CA ALA A 94 -10.08 -6.83 10.63
C ALA A 94 -10.63 -6.22 11.92
N HIS A 95 -11.60 -5.30 11.80
CA HIS A 95 -12.17 -4.55 12.92
C HIS A 95 -13.04 -5.42 13.83
N ASP A 96 -13.82 -6.36 13.28
CA ASP A 96 -14.57 -7.35 14.06
C ASP A 96 -13.63 -8.20 14.94
N ALA A 97 -12.41 -8.45 14.46
CA ALA A 97 -11.35 -9.15 15.21
C ALA A 97 -10.49 -8.22 16.08
N GLY A 98 -10.76 -6.92 16.11
CA GLY A 98 -10.00 -5.94 16.89
C GLY A 98 -8.55 -5.77 16.42
N ILE A 99 -8.27 -5.94 15.13
CA ILE A 99 -6.95 -5.74 14.51
C ILE A 99 -7.03 -4.71 13.37
N PRO A 100 -5.96 -3.96 13.07
CA PRO A 100 -5.96 -2.98 11.99
C PRO A 100 -5.85 -3.63 10.60
N LEU A 101 -6.36 -2.91 9.60
CA LEU A 101 -6.08 -3.13 8.19
C LEU A 101 -4.93 -2.21 7.73
N ILE A 102 -3.85 -2.82 7.24
CA ILE A 102 -2.72 -2.15 6.62
C ILE A 102 -2.83 -2.30 5.09
N VAL A 103 -2.74 -1.19 4.35
CA VAL A 103 -2.81 -1.19 2.89
C VAL A 103 -1.55 -0.60 2.27
N ASP A 104 -0.85 -1.37 1.43
CA ASP A 104 0.14 -0.80 0.51
C ASP A 104 -0.58 -0.06 -0.61
N ASN A 105 -0.55 1.27 -0.54
CA ASN A 105 -1.22 2.13 -1.49
C ASN A 105 -0.25 2.74 -2.51
N THR A 106 0.89 2.09 -2.77
CA THR A 106 1.85 2.56 -3.79
C THR A 106 1.16 2.77 -5.14
N PHE A 107 0.33 1.81 -5.58
CA PHE A 107 -0.47 1.91 -6.81
C PHE A 107 -1.60 2.95 -6.74
N GLY A 108 -2.04 3.33 -5.54
CA GLY A 108 -2.99 4.42 -5.33
C GLY A 108 -2.41 5.81 -5.54
N ALA A 109 -1.08 5.93 -5.71
CA ALA A 109 -0.36 7.16 -6.00
C ALA A 109 -0.68 8.29 -5.01
N ALA A 110 -0.42 8.05 -3.71
CA ALA A 110 -0.70 8.97 -2.60
C ALA A 110 -2.12 9.55 -2.64
N GLY A 111 -3.11 8.66 -2.64
CA GLY A 111 -4.51 9.07 -2.56
C GLY A 111 -5.12 9.54 -3.89
N TYR A 112 -4.31 9.73 -4.94
CA TYR A 112 -4.84 10.28 -6.19
C TYR A 112 -5.76 9.31 -6.93
N LEU A 113 -5.38 8.02 -6.96
CA LEU A 113 -6.17 6.96 -7.60
C LEU A 113 -7.02 6.17 -6.60
N ILE A 114 -6.51 5.93 -5.39
CA ILE A 114 -7.20 5.14 -4.36
C ILE A 114 -6.91 5.80 -3.02
N GLN A 115 -7.92 5.98 -2.16
CA GLN A 115 -7.76 6.46 -0.77
C GLN A 115 -8.30 5.41 0.22
N PRO A 116 -7.51 4.36 0.56
CA PRO A 116 -7.98 3.24 1.37
C PRO A 116 -8.54 3.65 2.75
N ILE A 117 -8.05 4.75 3.32
CA ILE A 117 -8.52 5.29 4.61
C ILE A 117 -10.03 5.64 4.58
N LYS A 118 -10.58 6.00 3.40
CA LYS A 118 -12.02 6.22 3.23
C LYS A 118 -12.85 4.94 3.34
N TYR A 119 -12.22 3.79 3.10
CA TYR A 119 -12.85 2.48 3.02
C TYR A 119 -12.45 1.56 4.17
N GLY A 120 -11.89 2.13 5.26
CA GLY A 120 -11.62 1.40 6.49
C GLY A 120 -10.17 0.98 6.72
N ALA A 121 -9.22 1.33 5.84
CA ALA A 121 -7.82 1.13 6.14
C ALA A 121 -7.37 2.00 7.32
N ASP A 122 -6.61 1.40 8.23
CA ASP A 122 -6.13 2.06 9.44
C ASP A 122 -4.74 2.66 9.23
N ILE A 123 -3.86 1.93 8.55
CA ILE A 123 -2.51 2.35 8.19
C ILE A 123 -2.32 2.18 6.69
N VAL A 124 -1.73 3.19 6.06
CA VAL A 124 -1.35 3.13 4.65
C VAL A 124 0.17 3.22 4.53
N VAL A 125 0.76 2.39 3.69
CA VAL A 125 2.20 2.45 3.37
C VAL A 125 2.40 2.71 1.89
N HIS A 126 3.48 3.41 1.55
CA HIS A 126 3.89 3.62 0.17
C HIS A 126 5.39 3.41 -0.02
N SER A 127 5.74 2.90 -1.19
CA SER A 127 7.03 3.18 -1.83
C SER A 127 6.97 4.56 -2.50
N ALA A 128 7.43 5.58 -1.78
CA ALA A 128 7.53 6.94 -2.31
C ALA A 128 8.48 7.06 -3.51
N THR A 129 9.39 6.08 -3.66
CA THR A 129 10.24 5.87 -4.85
C THR A 129 9.46 5.83 -6.16
N LYS A 130 8.19 5.40 -6.13
CA LYS A 130 7.36 5.20 -7.33
C LYS A 130 6.63 6.49 -7.71
N TRP A 131 5.30 6.49 -7.80
CA TRP A 131 4.53 7.60 -8.36
C TRP A 131 4.63 8.92 -7.57
N ILE A 132 4.85 8.85 -6.25
CA ILE A 132 5.04 10.02 -5.39
C ILE A 132 6.25 10.83 -5.87
N GLY A 133 7.44 10.19 -5.93
CA GLY A 133 8.63 10.82 -6.49
C GLY A 133 8.55 11.02 -8.00
N GLY A 134 8.01 10.05 -8.75
CA GLY A 134 7.63 10.18 -10.15
C GLY A 134 8.77 10.21 -11.18
N HIS A 135 10.00 10.48 -10.76
CA HIS A 135 11.13 10.76 -11.65
C HIS A 135 12.26 9.71 -11.61
N GLY A 136 12.15 8.66 -10.77
CA GLY A 136 13.16 7.60 -10.69
C GLY A 136 14.51 8.03 -10.11
N THR A 137 14.55 9.16 -9.40
CA THR A 137 15.78 9.79 -8.89
C THR A 137 16.08 9.49 -7.43
N THR A 138 15.10 8.98 -6.68
CA THR A 138 15.19 8.94 -5.21
C THR A 138 14.42 7.76 -4.66
N ILE A 139 15.06 7.02 -3.75
CA ILE A 139 14.41 5.99 -2.95
C ILE A 139 13.75 6.63 -1.73
N GLY A 140 12.54 6.22 -1.41
CA GLY A 140 11.86 6.63 -0.20
C GLY A 140 10.64 5.78 0.11
N GLY A 141 10.24 5.80 1.36
CA GLY A 141 8.96 5.26 1.81
C GLY A 141 8.22 6.27 2.67
N VAL A 142 6.94 6.03 2.88
CA VAL A 142 6.13 6.80 3.82
C VAL A 142 5.03 5.93 4.39
N ILE A 143 4.83 6.05 5.69
CA ILE A 143 3.72 5.46 6.45
C ILE A 143 2.74 6.58 6.75
N VAL A 144 1.44 6.32 6.61
CA VAL A 144 0.36 7.24 6.94
C VAL A 144 -0.56 6.57 7.94
N ASP A 145 -0.81 7.27 9.04
CA ASP A 145 -1.74 6.85 10.09
C ASP A 145 -3.09 7.54 9.86
N SER A 146 -4.16 6.75 9.82
CA SER A 146 -5.52 7.27 9.71
C SER A 146 -6.01 7.97 10.99
N GLY A 147 -5.43 7.63 12.14
CA GLY A 147 -5.91 8.04 13.46
C GLY A 147 -7.28 7.44 13.84
N LYS A 148 -7.75 6.39 13.14
CA LYS A 148 -9.09 5.81 13.38
C LYS A 148 -9.07 4.55 14.25
N PHE A 149 -7.95 3.82 14.27
CA PHE A 149 -7.88 2.53 14.96
C PHE A 149 -7.71 2.69 16.49
N PRO A 150 -8.54 2.02 17.32
CA PRO A 150 -8.45 2.11 18.77
C PRO A 150 -7.35 1.19 19.33
N TRP A 151 -6.10 1.68 19.38
CA TRP A 151 -4.94 0.93 19.89
C TRP A 151 -5.05 0.52 21.38
N ASN A 152 -6.04 1.01 22.12
CA ASN A 152 -6.29 0.66 23.52
C ASN A 152 -7.29 -0.49 23.71
N ASN A 153 -7.63 -1.24 22.67
CA ASN A 153 -8.62 -2.33 22.72
C ASN A 153 -8.16 -3.61 23.45
N GLY A 154 -6.97 -3.59 24.08
CA GLY A 154 -6.41 -4.72 24.83
C GLY A 154 -5.50 -5.65 24.04
N LYS A 155 -5.57 -5.68 22.69
CA LYS A 155 -4.70 -6.53 21.86
C LYS A 155 -3.29 -5.96 21.66
N PHE A 156 -3.10 -4.67 21.95
CA PHE A 156 -1.84 -3.95 21.72
C PHE A 156 -1.32 -3.31 23.01
N PRO A 157 -0.91 -4.11 24.03
CA PRO A 157 -0.47 -3.61 25.34
C PRO A 157 0.69 -2.63 25.23
N SER A 158 1.55 -2.77 24.23
CA SER A 158 2.67 -1.87 23.96
C SER A 158 2.27 -0.43 23.55
N PHE A 159 0.97 -0.13 23.47
CA PHE A 159 0.44 1.24 23.31
C PHE A 159 -0.15 1.82 24.61
N THR A 160 -0.49 0.98 25.59
CA THR A 160 -1.17 1.38 26.82
C THR A 160 -0.31 1.17 28.07
N GLU A 161 0.70 0.30 28.00
CA GLU A 161 1.69 0.07 29.05
C GLU A 161 2.84 1.08 28.98
N PRO A 162 3.56 1.32 30.11
CA PRO A 162 4.69 2.25 30.14
C PRO A 162 5.81 1.76 29.23
N ALA A 163 6.22 2.59 28.26
CA ALA A 163 7.35 2.32 27.38
C ALA A 163 8.69 2.54 28.12
N PRO A 164 9.47 1.48 28.41
CA PRO A 164 10.74 1.64 29.13
C PRO A 164 11.76 2.47 28.34
N GLY A 165 11.75 2.32 27.01
CA GLY A 165 12.61 3.07 26.09
C GLY A 165 12.24 4.54 25.93
N TYR A 166 11.16 5.01 26.55
CA TYR A 166 10.68 6.40 26.44
C TYR A 166 10.16 6.93 27.78
N HIS A 167 10.94 6.73 28.84
CA HIS A 167 10.69 7.28 30.19
C HIS A 167 9.35 6.87 30.82
N GLY A 168 8.82 5.69 30.48
CA GLY A 168 7.54 5.20 30.99
C GLY A 168 6.32 5.85 30.33
N LEU A 169 6.49 6.52 29.18
CA LEU A 169 5.38 7.08 28.42
C LEU A 169 4.37 6.01 28.06
N ARG A 170 3.08 6.32 28.22
CA ARG A 170 1.97 5.50 27.71
C ARG A 170 1.43 6.18 26.46
N TYR A 171 1.73 5.64 25.27
CA TYR A 171 1.43 6.31 23.99
C TYR A 171 -0.05 6.67 23.84
N TRP A 172 -0.96 5.75 24.17
CA TRP A 172 -2.40 6.01 24.07
C TRP A 172 -2.86 7.19 24.94
N GLU A 173 -2.38 7.25 26.18
CA GLU A 173 -2.73 8.33 27.11
C GLU A 173 -2.18 9.67 26.63
N ALA A 174 -0.95 9.70 26.11
CA ALA A 174 -0.28 10.92 25.70
C ALA A 174 -0.69 11.43 24.31
N CYS A 175 -1.00 10.52 23.38
CA CYS A 175 -1.14 10.83 21.95
C CYS A 175 -2.51 10.48 21.37
N GLY A 176 -3.36 9.75 22.11
CA GLY A 176 -4.68 9.33 21.65
C GLY A 176 -4.61 8.61 20.30
N SER A 177 -5.42 9.07 19.34
CA SER A 177 -5.48 8.48 17.99
C SER A 177 -4.16 8.49 17.23
N ASN A 178 -3.21 9.39 17.54
CA ASN A 178 -1.91 9.46 16.85
C ASN A 178 -0.85 8.53 17.45
N SER A 179 -1.24 7.61 18.34
CA SER A 179 -0.29 6.76 19.07
C SER A 179 0.60 5.91 18.17
N PHE A 180 0.06 5.39 17.06
CA PHE A 180 0.83 4.59 16.11
C PHE A 180 1.95 5.39 15.47
N ILE A 181 1.63 6.52 14.83
CA ILE A 181 2.67 7.27 14.11
C ILE A 181 3.74 7.85 15.05
N VAL A 182 3.35 8.23 16.27
CA VAL A 182 4.28 8.74 17.29
C VAL A 182 5.20 7.61 17.77
N LYS A 183 4.65 6.44 18.10
CA LYS A 183 5.44 5.28 18.52
C LYS A 183 6.39 4.80 17.42
N ALA A 184 5.91 4.69 16.18
CA ALA A 184 6.73 4.31 15.04
C ALA A 184 7.96 5.22 14.88
N ARG A 185 7.80 6.52 15.15
CA ARG A 185 8.90 7.50 15.14
C ARG A 185 9.79 7.40 16.38
N ALA A 186 9.20 7.34 17.57
CA ALA A 186 9.90 7.46 18.84
C ALA A 186 10.71 6.21 19.22
N GLU A 187 10.25 5.03 18.79
CA GLU A 187 10.91 3.76 19.07
C GLU A 187 11.53 3.16 17.82
N VAL A 188 10.71 2.68 16.89
CA VAL A 188 11.22 1.84 15.80
C VAL A 188 12.15 2.62 14.87
N MET A 189 11.76 3.83 14.44
CA MET A 189 12.63 4.68 13.63
C MET A 189 13.90 5.09 14.38
N ARG A 190 13.80 5.42 15.67
CA ARG A 190 14.96 5.79 16.49
C ARG A 190 15.97 4.65 16.59
N ASP A 191 15.50 3.42 16.81
CA ASP A 191 16.35 2.27 17.09
C ASP A 191 16.90 1.62 15.80
N ILE A 192 16.10 1.61 14.72
CA ILE A 192 16.49 1.00 13.43
C ILE A 192 17.20 2.01 12.52
N GLY A 193 16.91 3.30 12.64
CA GLY A 193 17.60 4.36 11.92
C GLY A 193 17.34 4.42 10.41
N ALA A 194 16.23 3.84 9.92
CA ALA A 194 15.86 3.86 8.50
C ALA A 194 15.27 5.22 8.07
N CYS A 195 15.97 6.30 8.39
CA CYS A 195 15.59 7.68 8.17
C CYS A 195 15.59 8.04 6.68
N GLN A 196 14.62 8.84 6.25
CA GLN A 196 14.70 9.49 4.94
C GLN A 196 15.72 10.62 4.97
N ASN A 197 16.59 10.68 3.96
CA ASN A 197 17.57 11.76 3.84
C ASN A 197 16.89 13.08 3.42
N PRO A 198 17.30 14.26 3.95
CA PRO A 198 16.59 15.52 3.69
C PRO A 198 16.53 15.93 2.21
N PHE A 199 17.61 15.69 1.46
CA PHE A 199 17.64 15.99 0.03
C PHE A 199 16.69 15.08 -0.75
N GLY A 200 16.61 13.80 -0.37
CA GLY A 200 15.64 12.86 -0.90
C GLY A 200 14.20 13.29 -0.60
N ALA A 201 13.92 13.74 0.62
CA ALA A 201 12.61 14.30 0.97
C ALA A 201 12.25 15.54 0.13
N PHE A 202 13.23 16.40 -0.19
CA PHE A 202 13.06 17.51 -1.11
C PHE A 202 12.73 17.04 -2.54
N LEU A 203 13.48 16.07 -3.09
CA LEU A 203 13.19 15.53 -4.43
C LEU A 203 11.81 14.84 -4.50
N LEU A 204 11.38 14.18 -3.44
CA LEU A 204 10.03 13.63 -3.35
C LEU A 204 8.95 14.71 -3.29
N LEU A 205 9.22 15.85 -2.63
CA LEU A 205 8.32 17.00 -2.61
C LEU A 205 8.11 17.59 -4.01
N GLU A 206 9.19 17.79 -4.77
CA GLU A 206 9.14 18.25 -6.18
C GLU A 206 8.28 17.31 -7.02
N GLY A 207 8.45 16.00 -6.85
CA GLY A 207 7.60 15.00 -7.50
C GLY A 207 6.12 15.20 -7.18
N ILE A 208 5.76 15.40 -5.90
CA ILE A 208 4.37 15.55 -5.47
C ILE A 208 3.66 16.72 -6.17
N GLU A 209 4.37 17.80 -6.50
CA GLU A 209 3.75 19.02 -7.07
C GLU A 209 3.07 18.76 -8.41
N THR A 210 3.52 17.73 -9.14
CA THR A 210 2.96 17.33 -10.43
C THR A 210 2.26 15.97 -10.38
N LEU A 211 2.04 15.40 -9.20
CA LEU A 211 1.52 14.05 -9.00
C LEU A 211 0.22 13.80 -9.76
N SER A 212 -0.79 14.65 -9.58
CA SER A 212 -2.09 14.49 -10.24
C SER A 212 -1.97 14.54 -11.76
N LEU A 213 -1.24 15.51 -12.30
CA LEU A 213 -1.05 15.71 -13.74
C LEU A 213 -0.32 14.52 -14.38
N ARG A 214 0.73 14.02 -13.73
CA ARG A 214 1.48 12.85 -14.19
C ARG A 214 0.61 11.60 -14.18
N VAL A 215 -0.08 11.35 -13.07
CA VAL A 215 -0.83 10.12 -12.87
C VAL A 215 -2.10 10.09 -13.73
N GLU A 216 -2.78 11.22 -13.92
CA GLU A 216 -3.89 11.35 -14.88
C GLU A 216 -3.45 10.93 -16.28
N ARG A 217 -2.37 11.54 -16.81
CA ARG A 217 -1.86 11.20 -18.14
C ARG A 217 -1.40 9.74 -18.24
N GLN A 218 -0.75 9.23 -17.21
CA GLN A 218 -0.31 7.84 -17.17
C GLN A 218 -1.49 6.86 -17.18
N ALA A 219 -2.53 7.12 -16.39
CA ALA A 219 -3.72 6.28 -16.35
C ALA A 219 -4.51 6.32 -17.68
N GLU A 220 -4.64 7.50 -18.29
CA GLU A 220 -5.23 7.66 -19.63
C GLU A 220 -4.47 6.85 -20.69
N ASN A 221 -3.13 6.94 -20.67
CA ASN A 221 -2.28 6.20 -21.59
C ASN A 221 -2.41 4.69 -21.39
N SER A 222 -2.42 4.23 -20.13
CA SER A 222 -2.58 2.81 -19.81
C SER A 222 -3.93 2.27 -20.29
N LEU A 223 -5.03 2.99 -20.10
CA LEU A 223 -6.34 2.55 -20.59
C LEU A 223 -6.39 2.50 -22.13
N LYS A 224 -5.84 3.52 -22.81
CA LYS A 224 -5.74 3.54 -24.28
C LYS A 224 -4.92 2.36 -24.80
N LEU A 225 -3.77 2.08 -24.17
CA LEU A 225 -2.90 0.97 -24.54
C LEU A 225 -3.56 -0.38 -24.26
N ALA A 226 -4.22 -0.54 -23.12
CA ALA A 226 -4.95 -1.77 -22.78
C ALA A 226 -6.03 -2.11 -23.82
N ARG A 227 -6.85 -1.12 -24.19
CA ARG A 227 -7.88 -1.28 -25.23
C ARG A 227 -7.28 -1.59 -26.59
N TRP A 228 -6.19 -0.92 -26.96
CA TRP A 228 -5.51 -1.21 -28.22
C TRP A 228 -4.93 -2.62 -28.26
N LEU A 229 -4.33 -3.09 -27.15
CA LEU A 229 -3.83 -4.47 -27.03
C LEU A 229 -4.97 -5.50 -27.17
N GLU A 230 -6.17 -5.22 -26.65
CA GLU A 230 -7.34 -6.10 -26.84
C GLU A 230 -7.75 -6.25 -28.33
N THR A 231 -7.40 -5.27 -29.18
CA THR A 231 -7.66 -5.37 -30.64
C THR A 231 -6.64 -6.24 -31.37
N LEU A 232 -5.46 -6.47 -30.80
CA LEU A 232 -4.37 -7.20 -31.45
C LEU A 232 -4.47 -8.72 -31.25
N THR A 233 -5.66 -9.27 -31.48
CA THR A 233 -5.95 -10.68 -31.18
C THR A 233 -5.07 -11.68 -31.91
N ASP A 234 -4.42 -11.30 -33.01
CA ASP A 234 -3.52 -12.19 -33.77
C ASP A 234 -2.18 -12.44 -33.06
N VAL A 235 -1.75 -11.51 -32.20
CA VAL A 235 -0.44 -11.54 -31.53
C VAL A 235 -0.53 -11.43 -30.00
N VAL A 236 -1.65 -10.93 -29.46
CA VAL A 236 -1.94 -10.85 -28.03
C VAL A 236 -2.91 -11.96 -27.63
N SER A 237 -2.61 -12.67 -26.55
CA SER A 237 -3.44 -13.77 -26.04
C SER A 237 -4.42 -13.34 -24.96
N TRP A 238 -4.07 -12.35 -24.14
CA TRP A 238 -4.92 -11.77 -23.10
C TRP A 238 -4.37 -10.41 -22.68
N VAL A 239 -5.21 -9.55 -22.11
CA VAL A 239 -4.84 -8.28 -21.49
C VAL A 239 -5.41 -8.24 -20.07
N SER A 240 -4.60 -7.82 -19.10
CA SER A 240 -4.97 -7.64 -17.71
C SER A 240 -4.79 -6.18 -17.32
N TYR A 241 -5.91 -5.48 -17.17
CA TYR A 241 -5.97 -4.10 -16.70
C TYR A 241 -7.34 -3.84 -16.07
N PRO A 242 -7.42 -3.31 -14.83
CA PRO A 242 -8.69 -3.22 -14.10
C PRO A 242 -9.68 -2.19 -14.70
N GLY A 243 -9.22 -1.34 -15.62
CA GLY A 243 -10.08 -0.44 -16.38
C GLY A 243 -10.82 -1.07 -17.56
N LEU A 244 -10.52 -2.33 -17.90
CA LEU A 244 -11.23 -3.08 -18.94
C LEU A 244 -12.46 -3.76 -18.35
N GLU A 245 -13.59 -3.73 -19.06
CA GLU A 245 -14.84 -4.38 -18.62
C GLU A 245 -14.70 -5.91 -18.50
N SER A 246 -13.77 -6.49 -19.26
CA SER A 246 -13.42 -7.91 -19.26
C SER A 246 -12.65 -8.35 -18.00
N HIS A 247 -12.10 -7.40 -17.22
CA HIS A 247 -11.30 -7.71 -16.04
C HIS A 247 -12.18 -8.13 -14.85
N SER A 248 -11.83 -9.23 -14.18
CA SER A 248 -12.62 -9.80 -13.07
C SER A 248 -12.83 -8.81 -11.91
N TYR A 249 -11.86 -7.91 -11.68
CA TYR A 249 -11.94 -6.88 -10.65
C TYR A 249 -12.47 -5.52 -11.13
N HIS A 250 -12.98 -5.41 -12.36
CA HIS A 250 -13.45 -4.13 -12.91
C HIS A 250 -14.54 -3.47 -12.06
N THR A 251 -15.45 -4.27 -11.47
CA THR A 251 -16.49 -3.75 -10.57
C THR A 251 -15.90 -3.09 -9.32
N ASN A 252 -14.94 -3.76 -8.66
CA ASN A 252 -14.25 -3.19 -7.50
C ASN A 252 -13.40 -1.98 -7.89
N ALA A 253 -12.73 -2.05 -9.04
CA ALA A 253 -11.95 -0.94 -9.56
C ALA A 253 -12.82 0.31 -9.77
N LYS A 254 -14.02 0.16 -10.35
CA LYS A 254 -14.99 1.28 -10.48
C LYS A 254 -15.49 1.81 -9.13
N LYS A 255 -15.57 0.95 -8.12
CA LYS A 255 -16.03 1.32 -6.77
C LYS A 255 -14.97 2.12 -6.01
N TYR A 256 -13.71 1.67 -6.06
CA TYR A 256 -12.65 2.16 -5.18
C TYR A 256 -11.62 3.07 -5.84
N MET A 257 -11.47 2.99 -7.17
CA MET A 257 -10.54 3.85 -7.90
C MET A 257 -11.24 5.11 -8.39
N ARG A 258 -10.49 6.22 -8.39
CA ARG A 258 -10.90 7.53 -8.90
C ARG A 258 -9.84 8.05 -9.88
N ASN A 259 -10.23 8.94 -10.78
CA ASN A 259 -9.30 9.60 -11.71
C ASN A 259 -8.50 8.64 -12.63
N GLY A 260 -8.96 7.40 -12.82
CA GLY A 260 -8.31 6.39 -13.67
C GLY A 260 -8.20 5.02 -13.00
N PHE A 261 -7.68 4.04 -13.75
CA PHE A 261 -7.59 2.63 -13.33
C PHE A 261 -6.15 2.14 -13.17
N GLY A 262 -5.23 3.04 -12.78
CA GLY A 262 -3.82 2.70 -12.59
C GLY A 262 -2.97 2.88 -13.84
N CYS A 263 -1.65 2.82 -13.62
CA CYS A 263 -0.63 3.17 -14.61
C CYS A 263 0.16 1.94 -15.11
N VAL A 264 -0.30 0.74 -14.80
CA VAL A 264 0.37 -0.53 -15.12
C VAL A 264 -0.67 -1.48 -15.69
N LEU A 265 -0.25 -2.26 -16.68
CA LEU A 265 -1.02 -3.35 -17.27
C LEU A 265 -0.09 -4.53 -17.54
N CYS A 266 -0.67 -5.70 -17.76
CA CYS A 266 0.04 -6.87 -18.29
C CYS A 266 -0.74 -7.42 -19.47
N PHE A 267 -0.04 -8.10 -20.37
CA PHE A 267 -0.66 -8.81 -21.47
C PHE A 267 0.19 -10.02 -21.85
N GLY A 268 -0.46 -11.02 -22.42
CA GLY A 268 0.19 -12.21 -22.93
C GLY A 268 0.53 -12.07 -24.41
N VAL A 269 1.77 -12.42 -24.78
CA VAL A 269 2.19 -12.53 -26.19
C VAL A 269 1.93 -13.95 -26.68
N LYS A 270 1.27 -14.10 -27.83
CA LYS A 270 1.10 -15.41 -28.49
C LYS A 270 2.48 -15.94 -28.92
N GLY A 271 2.72 -17.23 -28.68
CA GLY A 271 4.06 -17.84 -28.83
C GLY A 271 4.82 -18.02 -27.51
N GLY A 272 4.20 -17.65 -26.38
CA GLY A 272 4.69 -17.97 -25.04
C GLY A 272 5.98 -17.24 -24.67
N VAL A 273 6.76 -17.83 -23.74
CA VAL A 273 7.92 -17.18 -23.12
C VAL A 273 8.93 -16.66 -24.15
N LYS A 274 9.26 -17.45 -25.17
CA LYS A 274 10.23 -17.04 -26.21
C LYS A 274 9.77 -15.78 -26.96
N ALA A 275 8.50 -15.72 -27.34
CA ALA A 275 7.93 -14.55 -27.99
C ALA A 275 7.87 -13.33 -27.04
N GLY A 276 7.55 -13.56 -25.76
CA GLY A 276 7.59 -12.52 -24.73
C GLY A 276 8.99 -11.92 -24.53
N CYS A 277 10.04 -12.74 -24.45
CA CYS A 277 11.43 -12.25 -24.37
C CYS A 277 11.81 -11.43 -25.61
N LEU A 278 11.52 -11.96 -26.81
CA LEU A 278 11.80 -11.26 -28.06
C LEU A 278 11.07 -9.91 -28.14
N PHE A 279 9.81 -9.86 -27.69
CA PHE A 279 9.06 -8.61 -27.62
C PHE A 279 9.77 -7.58 -26.74
N ILE A 280 10.18 -7.96 -25.52
CA ILE A 280 10.88 -7.07 -24.57
C ILE A 280 12.22 -6.60 -25.16
N ASP A 281 13.02 -7.50 -25.71
CA ASP A 281 14.33 -7.20 -26.28
C ASP A 281 14.25 -6.29 -27.51
N SER A 282 13.10 -6.26 -28.19
CA SER A 282 12.87 -5.46 -29.39
C SER A 282 12.31 -4.06 -29.11
N LEU A 283 12.00 -3.73 -27.85
CA LEU A 283 11.37 -2.46 -27.50
C LEU A 283 12.30 -1.26 -27.80
N LYS A 284 11.77 -0.33 -28.59
CA LYS A 284 12.31 1.03 -28.76
C LYS A 284 11.14 2.00 -28.71
N LEU A 285 11.29 3.09 -27.96
CA LEU A 285 10.33 4.18 -28.00
C LEU A 285 10.65 5.04 -29.22
N VAL A 286 9.67 5.20 -30.11
CA VAL A 286 9.79 5.99 -31.35
C VAL A 286 9.18 7.37 -31.12
#